data_AF-A0A382CEH5-F1
#
_entry.id   AF-A0A382CEH5-F1
#
_cell.length_a   1.000
_cell.length_b   1.000
_cell.length_c   1.000
_cell.angle_alpha   90.00
_cell.angle_beta   90.00
_cell.angle_gamma   90.00
#
_symmetry.space_group_name_H-M   'P 1'
#
loop_
_entity.id
_entity.type
_entity.pdbx_description
1 polymer ?
#
loop_
_entity_poly.entity_id
_entity_poly.type
_entity_poly.pdbx_seq_one_letter_code
_entity_poly.pdbx_strand_id
1 'polypeptide(L)'
;VKKRRTRLRGTKTASKSEQKKLIDRIKKIQERPELLLPKTKEGTLSHDVYSKVLKDLKLAREQYLSPPSFFSSIFGPKPKDSMAKAYAASLTILDSGAPVTAIARFPHGEVSYVLRGSGISKEKLIGIQNYHHRLWSRFAHLDYVKKYKLYIYALEKGLVCSGTEPQYPKQLWGEVCSSLKLKDTKKVLYGLNILCNSINE
;
A
#
# COMPACT_ATOMS: atom_id res chain seq x y z
N VAL A 1 -6.22 -5.46 -45.12
CA VAL A 1 -7.00 -5.80 -43.90
C VAL A 1 -6.47 -5.01 -42.71
N LYS A 2 -7.23 -4.07 -42.14
CA LYS A 2 -6.82 -3.27 -40.97
C LYS A 2 -6.89 -4.18 -39.73
N LYS A 3 -5.75 -4.58 -39.15
CA LYS A 3 -5.71 -5.41 -37.93
C LYS A 3 -6.52 -4.72 -36.82
N ARG A 4 -7.67 -5.29 -36.47
CA ARG A 4 -8.51 -4.85 -35.35
C ARG A 4 -7.66 -5.03 -34.09
N ARG A 5 -7.22 -3.93 -33.46
CA ARG A 5 -6.50 -4.00 -32.17
C ARG A 5 -7.47 -4.52 -31.12
N THR A 6 -7.31 -5.77 -30.73
CA THR A 6 -8.04 -6.39 -29.63
C THR A 6 -7.77 -5.57 -28.37
N ARG A 7 -8.77 -4.82 -27.89
CA ARG A 7 -8.67 -4.11 -26.61
C ARG A 7 -8.78 -5.15 -25.49
N LEU A 8 -7.71 -5.33 -24.73
CA LEU A 8 -7.71 -6.12 -23.51
C LEU A 8 -8.69 -5.48 -22.50
N ARG A 9 -9.83 -6.14 -22.24
CA ARG A 9 -10.83 -5.67 -21.27
C ARG A 9 -10.19 -5.59 -19.88
N GLY A 10 -10.49 -4.52 -19.14
CA GLY A 10 -9.93 -4.29 -17.79
C GLY A 10 -8.51 -3.75 -17.76
N THR A 11 -7.96 -3.33 -18.91
CA THR A 11 -6.65 -2.66 -18.99
C THR A 11 -6.77 -1.26 -19.59
N LYS A 12 -5.88 -0.36 -19.19
CA LYS A 12 -5.75 1.00 -19.68
C LYS A 12 -4.30 1.24 -20.10
N THR A 13 -4.13 1.82 -21.29
CA THR A 13 -2.85 2.40 -21.68
C THR A 13 -2.59 3.61 -20.80
N ALA A 14 -1.56 3.55 -19.98
CA ALA A 14 -1.22 4.65 -19.08
C ALA A 14 -0.61 5.79 -19.91
N SER A 15 -1.05 7.03 -19.66
CA SER A 15 -0.42 8.22 -20.22
C SER A 15 1.04 8.32 -19.76
N LYS A 16 1.89 9.03 -20.51
CA LYS A 16 3.29 9.27 -20.12
C LYS A 16 3.40 9.92 -18.73
N SER A 17 2.45 10.79 -18.38
CA SER A 17 2.37 11.44 -17.06
C SER A 17 2.03 10.44 -15.95
N GLU A 18 1.05 9.56 -16.15
CA GLU A 18 0.71 8.50 -15.18
C GLU A 18 1.87 7.52 -14.99
N GLN A 19 2.55 7.14 -16.07
CA GLN A 19 3.74 6.28 -16.03
C GLN A 19 4.87 6.93 -15.23
N LYS A 20 5.18 8.20 -15.51
CA LYS A 20 6.20 8.95 -14.77
C LYS A 20 5.87 9.02 -13.28
N LYS A 21 4.62 9.36 -12.92
CA LYS A 21 4.17 9.38 -11.52
C LYS A 21 4.31 8.02 -10.84
N LEU A 22 4.01 6.92 -11.55
CA LEU A 22 4.19 5.58 -11.00
C LEU A 22 5.68 5.27 -10.78
N ILE A 23 6.53 5.50 -11.78
CA ILE A 23 7.97 5.28 -11.68
C ILE A 23 8.57 6.08 -10.52
N ASP A 24 8.20 7.36 -10.38
CA ASP A 24 8.67 8.22 -9.28
C ASP A 24 8.28 7.65 -7.91
N ARG A 25 7.09 7.06 -7.79
CA ARG A 25 6.66 6.37 -6.56
C ARG A 25 7.46 5.10 -6.32
N ILE A 26 7.72 4.30 -7.35
CA ILE A 26 8.50 3.06 -7.21
C ILE A 26 9.95 3.38 -6.82
N LYS A 27 10.56 4.44 -7.36
CA LYS A 27 11.89 4.92 -6.94
C LYS A 27 11.93 5.27 -5.45
N LYS A 28 10.91 5.98 -4.94
CA LYS A 28 10.84 6.33 -3.51
C LYS A 28 10.82 5.11 -2.61
N ILE A 29 10.05 4.08 -2.94
CA ILE A 29 10.01 2.85 -2.13
C ILE A 29 11.23 1.95 -2.36
N GLN A 30 11.89 2.04 -3.51
CA GLN A 30 13.19 1.43 -3.75
C GLN A 30 14.25 1.98 -2.79
N GLU A 31 14.32 3.31 -2.65
CA GLU A 31 15.23 3.98 -1.72
C GLU A 31 14.85 3.71 -0.26
N ARG A 32 13.54 3.75 0.04
CA ARG A 32 12.98 3.70 1.39
C ARG A 32 11.84 2.67 1.48
N PRO A 33 12.15 1.36 1.58
CA PRO A 33 11.12 0.32 1.68
C PRO A 33 10.22 0.44 2.91
N GLU A 34 10.70 1.10 3.97
CA GLU A 34 9.95 1.33 5.21
C GLU A 34 8.68 2.17 5.00
N LEU A 35 8.57 2.92 3.89
CA LEU A 35 7.36 3.67 3.52
C LEU A 35 6.14 2.77 3.26
N LEU A 36 6.36 1.48 3.01
CA LEU A 36 5.31 0.50 2.81
C LEU A 36 4.72 -0.02 4.13
N LEU A 37 5.34 0.28 5.27
CA LEU A 37 4.99 -0.32 6.56
C LEU A 37 4.24 0.67 7.45
N PRO A 38 3.27 0.20 8.26
CA PRO A 38 2.68 1.04 9.28
C PRO A 38 3.70 1.35 10.38
N LYS A 39 3.58 2.52 10.99
CA LYS A 39 4.26 2.81 12.25
C LYS A 39 3.71 1.88 13.33
N THR A 40 4.60 1.26 14.07
CA THR A 40 4.30 0.31 15.16
C THR A 40 4.99 0.77 16.45
N LYS A 41 4.47 0.33 17.60
CA LYS A 41 5.13 0.53 18.90
C LYS A 41 6.13 -0.59 19.14
N GLU A 42 7.36 -0.25 19.53
CA GLU A 42 8.40 -1.23 19.87
C GLU A 42 7.93 -2.17 21.00
N GLY A 43 8.43 -3.40 20.99
CA GLY A 43 8.04 -4.44 21.94
C GLY A 43 6.64 -5.03 21.73
N THR A 44 5.95 -4.70 20.63
CA THR A 44 4.64 -5.29 20.30
C THR A 44 4.76 -6.38 19.22
N LEU A 45 3.79 -7.31 19.20
CA LEU A 45 3.65 -8.31 18.13
C LEU A 45 3.67 -7.66 16.73
N SER A 46 2.99 -6.52 16.58
CA SER A 46 2.93 -5.79 15.30
C SER A 46 4.32 -5.34 14.84
N HIS A 47 5.16 -4.87 15.77
CA HIS A 47 6.52 -4.47 15.49
C HIS A 47 7.37 -5.67 15.05
N ASP A 48 7.28 -6.80 15.73
CA ASP A 48 8.04 -8.02 15.36
C ASP A 48 7.64 -8.56 13.98
N VAL A 49 6.34 -8.55 13.68
CA VAL A 49 5.82 -8.94 12.37
C VAL A 49 6.38 -8.03 11.29
N TYR A 50 6.23 -6.71 11.43
CA TYR A 50 6.68 -5.77 10.40
C TYR A 50 8.20 -5.63 10.31
N SER A 51 8.93 -5.88 11.38
CA SER A 51 10.40 -5.97 11.35
C SER A 51 10.89 -7.14 10.51
N LYS A 52 10.20 -8.29 10.54
CA LYS A 52 10.48 -9.42 9.63
C LYS A 52 10.15 -9.07 8.18
N VAL A 53 9.00 -8.43 7.94
CA VAL A 53 8.62 -7.95 6.60
C VAL A 53 9.66 -6.96 6.06
N LEU A 54 10.15 -6.04 6.90
CA LEU A 54 11.18 -5.07 6.51
C LEU A 54 12.49 -5.75 6.10
N LYS A 55 12.91 -6.81 6.80
CA LYS A 55 14.09 -7.60 6.41
C LYS A 55 13.90 -8.20 5.01
N ASP A 56 12.76 -8.80 4.73
CA ASP A 56 12.45 -9.37 3.42
C ASP A 56 12.34 -8.29 2.32
N LEU A 57 11.80 -7.10 2.64
CA LEU A 57 11.77 -5.95 1.72
C LEU A 57 13.17 -5.45 1.37
N LYS A 58 14.06 -5.37 2.36
CA LYS A 58 15.47 -4.98 2.15
C LYS A 58 16.20 -6.02 1.29
N LEU A 59 15.99 -7.31 1.56
CA LEU A 59 16.53 -8.39 0.73
C LEU A 59 16.02 -8.30 -0.73
N ALA A 60 14.72 -8.08 -0.92
CA ALA A 60 14.14 -7.89 -2.25
C ALA A 60 14.74 -6.68 -2.99
N ARG A 61 14.98 -5.57 -2.27
CA ARG A 61 15.66 -4.38 -2.83
C ARG A 61 17.09 -4.72 -3.23
N GLU A 62 17.84 -5.38 -2.37
CA GLU A 62 19.24 -5.77 -2.62
C GLU A 62 19.33 -6.65 -3.86
N GLN A 63 18.49 -7.67 -3.97
CA GLN A 63 18.44 -8.57 -5.13
C GLN A 63 18.03 -7.86 -6.42
N TYR A 64 17.24 -6.79 -6.34
CA TYR A 64 16.92 -5.97 -7.50
C TYR A 64 18.13 -5.12 -7.93
N LEU A 65 18.82 -4.49 -6.98
CA LEU A 65 19.99 -3.64 -7.28
C LEU A 65 21.23 -4.44 -7.69
N SER A 66 21.36 -5.65 -7.17
CA SER A 66 22.47 -6.57 -7.43
C SER A 66 21.91 -7.97 -7.65
N PRO A 67 21.47 -8.28 -8.89
CA PRO A 67 20.87 -9.57 -9.22
C PRO A 67 21.79 -10.73 -8.85
N PRO A 68 21.29 -11.75 -8.12
CA PRO A 68 22.10 -12.89 -7.75
C PRO A 68 22.50 -13.72 -8.99
N SER A 69 23.65 -14.38 -8.91
CA SER A 69 24.06 -15.36 -9.93
C SER A 69 23.03 -16.48 -10.06
N PHE A 70 23.06 -17.24 -11.16
CA PHE A 70 22.10 -18.33 -11.39
C PHE A 70 22.00 -19.30 -10.21
N PHE A 71 23.13 -19.81 -9.71
CA PHE A 71 23.17 -20.69 -8.54
C PHE A 71 22.61 -20.04 -7.27
N SER A 72 22.97 -18.78 -7.00
CA SER A 72 22.46 -18.03 -5.85
C SER A 72 20.96 -17.72 -5.98
N SER A 73 20.44 -17.52 -7.20
CA SER A 73 19.00 -17.32 -7.42
C SER A 73 18.19 -18.60 -7.17
N ILE A 74 18.82 -19.77 -7.25
CA ILE A 74 18.20 -21.06 -6.94
C ILE A 74 18.32 -21.37 -5.45
N PHE A 75 19.53 -21.34 -4.89
CA PHE A 75 19.85 -21.83 -3.54
C PHE A 75 19.99 -20.75 -2.46
N GLY A 76 20.11 -19.49 -2.86
CA GLY A 76 20.32 -18.37 -1.96
C GLY A 76 19.05 -17.94 -1.21
N PRO A 77 19.19 -16.97 -0.28
CA PRO A 77 18.07 -16.43 0.47
C PRO A 77 17.05 -15.81 -0.47
N LYS A 78 15.76 -16.03 -0.21
CA LYS A 78 14.66 -15.45 -1.00
C LYS A 78 13.68 -14.74 -0.09
N PRO A 79 13.11 -13.60 -0.52
CA PRO A 79 11.98 -13.00 0.17
C PRO A 79 10.86 -14.03 0.32
N LYS A 80 10.50 -14.35 1.56
CA LYS A 80 9.46 -15.35 1.86
C LYS A 80 8.11 -14.67 1.96
N ASP A 81 8.09 -13.48 2.53
CA ASP A 81 6.91 -12.67 2.76
C ASP A 81 6.18 -12.26 1.45
N SER A 82 4.85 -12.24 1.51
CA SER A 82 3.97 -11.96 0.37
C SER A 82 4.07 -10.50 -0.10
N MET A 83 4.23 -9.54 0.81
CA MET A 83 4.44 -8.13 0.48
C MET A 83 5.82 -7.93 -0.14
N ALA A 84 6.85 -8.60 0.38
CA ALA A 84 8.19 -8.50 -0.18
C ALA A 84 8.27 -9.05 -1.62
N LYS A 85 7.57 -10.14 -1.93
CA LYS A 85 7.43 -10.64 -3.31
C LYS A 85 6.71 -9.65 -4.23
N ALA A 86 5.62 -9.06 -3.76
CA ALA A 86 4.86 -8.05 -4.50
C ALA A 86 5.66 -6.75 -4.72
N TYR A 87 6.50 -6.40 -3.75
CA TYR A 87 7.44 -5.30 -3.83
C TYR A 87 8.53 -5.57 -4.86
N ALA A 88 9.19 -6.73 -4.81
CA ALA A 88 10.17 -7.15 -5.81
C ALA A 88 9.60 -7.12 -7.23
N ALA A 89 8.39 -7.65 -7.41
CA ALA A 89 7.69 -7.59 -8.70
C ALA A 89 7.40 -6.16 -9.16
N SER A 90 7.07 -5.25 -8.22
CA SER A 90 6.84 -3.84 -8.53
C SER A 90 8.12 -3.09 -8.89
N LEU A 91 9.30 -3.48 -8.37
CA LEU A 91 10.58 -2.87 -8.74
C LEU A 91 10.92 -3.08 -10.22
N THR A 92 10.51 -4.20 -10.83
CA THR A 92 10.72 -4.47 -12.28
C THR A 92 10.03 -3.46 -13.22
N ILE A 93 9.13 -2.63 -12.68
CA ILE A 93 8.51 -1.50 -13.40
C ILE A 93 9.56 -0.43 -13.72
N LEU A 94 10.63 -0.29 -12.93
CA LEU A 94 11.69 0.66 -13.19
C LEU A 94 12.46 0.33 -14.47
N ASP A 95 12.61 -0.97 -14.79
CA ASP A 95 13.32 -1.42 -16.00
C ASP A 95 12.39 -1.44 -17.22
N SER A 96 11.17 -1.97 -17.04
CA SER A 96 10.24 -2.24 -18.14
C SER A 96 9.24 -1.10 -18.42
N GLY A 97 9.17 -0.10 -17.53
CA GLY A 97 8.11 0.90 -17.54
C GLY A 97 6.73 0.31 -17.22
N ALA A 98 5.69 1.10 -17.50
CA ALA A 98 4.29 0.73 -17.22
C ALA A 98 3.33 1.15 -18.35
N PRO A 99 3.58 0.78 -19.62
CA PRO A 99 2.74 1.24 -20.74
C PRO A 99 1.29 0.78 -20.64
N VAL A 100 1.05 -0.37 -20.02
CA VAL A 100 -0.28 -0.95 -19.80
C VAL A 100 -0.47 -1.19 -18.30
N THR A 101 -1.59 -0.71 -17.78
CA THR A 101 -2.04 -0.91 -16.40
C THR A 101 -3.35 -1.69 -16.40
N ALA A 102 -3.55 -2.55 -15.41
CA ALA A 102 -4.83 -3.15 -15.09
C ALA A 102 -5.66 -2.17 -14.24
N ILE A 103 -6.98 -2.26 -14.33
CA ILE A 103 -7.92 -1.51 -13.51
C ILE A 103 -8.64 -2.49 -12.58
N ALA A 104 -8.50 -2.29 -11.27
CA ALA A 104 -9.33 -2.96 -10.28
C ALA A 104 -10.48 -2.04 -9.85
N ARG A 105 -11.68 -2.62 -9.75
CA ARG A 105 -12.90 -1.91 -9.35
C ARG A 105 -13.31 -2.36 -7.95
N PHE A 106 -13.50 -1.41 -7.05
CA PHE A 106 -14.00 -1.61 -5.70
C PHE A 106 -15.21 -0.71 -5.46
N PRO A 107 -16.05 -0.99 -4.45
CA PRO A 107 -17.19 -0.13 -4.12
C PRO A 107 -16.80 1.33 -3.87
N HIS A 108 -15.58 1.58 -3.38
CA HIS A 108 -15.06 2.92 -3.08
C HIS A 108 -14.30 3.58 -4.24
N GLY A 109 -14.27 2.96 -5.43
CA GLY A 109 -13.66 3.52 -6.63
C GLY A 109 -12.80 2.54 -7.41
N GLU A 110 -12.19 3.05 -8.47
CA GLU A 110 -11.29 2.31 -9.34
C GLU A 110 -9.83 2.66 -9.05
N VAL A 111 -8.93 1.68 -9.22
CA VAL A 111 -7.49 1.87 -9.06
C VAL A 111 -6.72 1.20 -10.18
N SER A 112 -5.79 1.94 -10.77
CA SER A 112 -4.84 1.41 -11.74
C SER A 112 -3.63 0.80 -11.04
N TYR A 113 -3.19 -0.36 -11.51
CA TYR A 113 -1.96 -1.01 -11.06
C TYR A 113 -1.32 -1.80 -12.21
N VAL A 114 -0.05 -2.11 -12.11
CA VAL A 114 0.68 -2.96 -13.05
C VAL A 114 0.70 -4.39 -12.50
N LEU A 115 0.26 -5.34 -13.31
CA LEU A 115 0.35 -6.76 -12.98
C LEU A 115 1.77 -7.26 -13.27
N ARG A 116 2.51 -7.65 -12.21
CA ARG A 116 3.86 -8.22 -12.27
C ARG A 116 3.99 -9.34 -11.26
N GLY A 117 4.84 -10.32 -11.59
CA GLY A 117 5.13 -11.48 -10.76
C GLY A 117 4.02 -12.55 -10.82
N SER A 118 4.42 -13.80 -10.65
CA SER A 118 3.50 -14.95 -10.63
C SER A 118 3.02 -15.23 -9.21
N GLY A 119 1.73 -15.58 -9.05
CA GLY A 119 1.14 -15.94 -7.76
C GLY A 119 1.01 -14.78 -6.76
N ILE A 120 1.16 -13.53 -7.21
CA ILE A 120 1.07 -12.34 -6.36
C ILE A 120 -0.36 -11.81 -6.38
N SER A 121 -0.94 -11.55 -5.22
CA SER A 121 -2.30 -11.03 -5.13
C SER A 121 -2.40 -9.60 -5.68
N LYS A 122 -3.53 -9.29 -6.33
CA LYS A 122 -3.80 -7.95 -6.86
C LYS A 122 -3.81 -6.90 -5.75
N GLU A 123 -4.32 -7.24 -4.57
CA GLU A 123 -4.41 -6.35 -3.42
C GLU A 123 -3.03 -5.89 -2.96
N LYS A 124 -2.04 -6.80 -2.92
CA LYS A 124 -0.65 -6.47 -2.56
C LYS A 124 -0.02 -5.53 -3.59
N LEU A 125 -0.18 -5.83 -4.88
CA LEU A 125 0.33 -4.97 -5.96
C LEU A 125 -0.30 -3.57 -5.90
N ILE A 126 -1.62 -3.50 -5.72
CA ILE A 126 -2.36 -2.24 -5.59
C ILE A 126 -1.83 -1.42 -4.42
N GLY A 127 -1.71 -2.03 -3.24
CA GLY A 127 -1.28 -1.32 -2.04
C GLY A 127 0.17 -0.83 -2.11
N ILE A 128 1.07 -1.61 -2.71
CA ILE A 128 2.48 -1.22 -2.86
C ILE A 128 2.65 -0.11 -3.89
N GLN A 129 2.07 -0.26 -5.08
CA GLN A 129 2.23 0.72 -6.15
C GLN A 129 1.50 2.05 -5.87
N ASN A 130 0.52 2.00 -4.96
CA ASN A 130 -0.25 3.15 -4.49
C ASN A 130 -0.06 3.41 -2.99
N TYR A 131 1.12 3.16 -2.43
CA TYR A 131 1.41 3.31 -0.99
C TYR A 131 1.11 4.71 -0.42
N HIS A 132 1.28 5.75 -1.24
CA HIS A 132 0.93 7.14 -0.92
C HIS A 132 -0.59 7.38 -0.77
N HIS A 133 -1.43 6.52 -1.34
CA HIS A 133 -2.87 6.73 -1.36
C HIS A 133 -3.52 6.09 -0.13
N ARG A 134 -4.09 6.92 0.75
CA ARG A 134 -4.72 6.53 2.03
C ARG A 134 -5.63 5.30 1.93
N LEU A 135 -6.45 5.24 0.88
CA LEU A 135 -7.41 4.16 0.69
C LEU A 135 -6.73 2.85 0.23
N TRP A 136 -5.81 2.95 -0.73
CA TRP A 136 -5.27 1.79 -1.47
C TRP A 136 -4.09 1.16 -0.76
N SER A 137 -3.26 1.95 -0.05
CA SER A 137 -2.09 1.45 0.69
C SER A 137 -2.44 0.32 1.66
N ARG A 138 -3.61 0.43 2.32
CA ARG A 138 -4.16 -0.58 3.25
C ARG A 138 -4.29 -1.98 2.64
N PHE A 139 -4.47 -2.08 1.33
CA PHE A 139 -4.65 -3.37 0.65
C PHE A 139 -3.43 -4.27 0.78
N ALA A 140 -2.23 -3.68 0.92
CA ALA A 140 -1.02 -4.45 1.12
C ALA A 140 -0.98 -5.16 2.49
N HIS A 141 -1.90 -4.86 3.41
CA HIS A 141 -1.87 -5.34 4.79
C HIS A 141 -3.03 -6.27 5.19
N LEU A 142 -3.95 -6.57 4.27
CA LEU A 142 -5.18 -7.31 4.58
C LEU A 142 -4.93 -8.70 5.19
N ASP A 143 -3.91 -9.42 4.71
CA ASP A 143 -3.51 -10.72 5.23
C ASP A 143 -2.92 -10.62 6.63
N TYR A 144 -2.09 -9.60 6.92
CA TYR A 144 -1.56 -9.37 8.26
C TYR A 144 -2.67 -9.03 9.26
N VAL A 145 -3.62 -8.17 8.87
CA VAL A 145 -4.79 -7.83 9.69
C VAL A 145 -5.58 -9.09 10.04
N LYS A 146 -5.88 -9.93 9.05
CA LYS A 146 -6.65 -11.17 9.27
C LYS A 146 -5.92 -12.18 10.14
N LYS A 147 -4.64 -12.39 9.86
CA LYS A 147 -3.80 -13.42 10.51
C LYS A 147 -3.43 -13.05 11.95
N TYR A 148 -3.01 -11.81 12.18
CA TYR A 148 -2.47 -11.35 13.46
C TYR A 148 -3.45 -10.48 14.24
N LYS A 149 -4.69 -10.33 13.77
CA LYS A 149 -5.75 -9.51 14.40
C LYS A 149 -5.31 -8.07 14.65
N LEU A 150 -4.57 -7.50 13.70
CA LEU A 150 -4.01 -6.16 13.83
C LEU A 150 -5.02 -5.08 13.50
N TYR A 151 -5.04 -4.02 14.30
CA TYR A 151 -5.74 -2.77 14.02
C TYR A 151 -4.80 -1.80 13.31
N ILE A 152 -5.14 -1.45 12.06
CA ILE A 152 -4.36 -0.53 11.23
C ILE A 152 -5.24 0.64 10.81
N TYR A 153 -4.74 1.85 11.06
CA TYR A 153 -5.38 3.11 10.74
C TYR A 153 -4.61 3.82 9.62
N ALA A 154 -5.33 4.35 8.64
CA ALA A 154 -4.74 5.14 7.57
C ALA A 154 -4.90 6.63 7.86
N LEU A 155 -3.77 7.29 8.09
CA LEU A 155 -3.62 8.72 8.26
C LEU A 155 -3.19 9.35 6.93
N GLU A 156 -3.23 10.68 6.84
CA GLU A 156 -2.69 11.39 5.67
C GLU A 156 -1.20 11.12 5.46
N LYS A 157 -0.43 11.01 6.56
CA LYS A 157 1.02 10.80 6.54
C LYS A 157 1.45 9.34 6.44
N GLY A 158 0.52 8.40 6.29
CA GLY A 158 0.80 6.97 6.19
C GLY A 158 -0.02 6.13 7.17
N LEU A 159 0.40 4.88 7.38
CA LEU A 159 -0.32 3.92 8.20
C LEU A 159 0.23 3.89 9.64
N VAL A 160 -0.65 3.65 10.60
CA VAL A 160 -0.29 3.39 12.01
C VAL A 160 -0.99 2.12 12.46
N CYS A 161 -0.29 1.27 13.20
CA CYS A 161 -0.82 0.05 13.77
C CYS A 161 -0.82 0.14 15.30
N SER A 162 -1.98 -0.09 15.92
CA SER A 162 -2.13 -0.11 17.38
C SER A 162 -1.93 -1.51 18.00
N GLY A 163 -1.50 -2.49 17.21
CA GLY A 163 -1.38 -3.88 17.66
C GLY A 163 -2.72 -4.61 17.59
N THR A 164 -2.99 -5.44 18.60
CA THR A 164 -4.19 -6.30 18.69
C THR A 164 -5.35 -5.66 19.44
N GLU A 165 -5.17 -4.44 19.94
CA GLU A 165 -6.22 -3.67 20.60
C GLU A 165 -6.61 -2.46 19.75
N PRO A 166 -7.91 -2.14 19.65
CA PRO A 166 -8.36 -0.96 18.93
C PRO A 166 -7.96 0.30 19.70
N GLN A 167 -7.01 1.05 19.17
CA GLN A 167 -6.65 2.36 19.71
C GLN A 167 -6.76 3.41 18.61
N TYR A 168 -7.91 4.07 18.56
CA TYR A 168 -8.20 5.07 17.54
C TYR A 168 -7.25 6.27 17.65
N PRO A 169 -6.43 6.58 16.61
CA PRO A 169 -5.47 7.68 16.72
C PRO A 169 -6.16 9.04 16.81
N LYS A 170 -5.78 9.87 17.78
CA LYS A 170 -6.29 11.27 17.89
C LYS A 170 -6.06 12.07 16.60
N GLN A 171 -4.97 11.82 15.89
CA GLN A 171 -4.70 12.45 14.60
C GLN A 171 -5.76 12.08 13.54
N LEU A 172 -6.19 10.81 13.50
CA LEU A 172 -7.22 10.37 12.57
C LEU A 172 -8.53 11.12 12.80
N TRP A 173 -8.89 11.31 14.08
CA TRP A 173 -10.06 12.09 14.47
C TRP A 173 -10.00 13.52 13.93
N GLY A 174 -8.89 14.22 14.19
CA GLY A 174 -8.69 15.59 13.70
C GLY A 174 -8.75 15.69 12.18
N GLU A 175 -8.15 14.74 11.45
CA GLU A 175 -8.20 14.66 9.98
C GLU A 175 -9.65 14.49 9.49
N VAL A 176 -10.43 13.60 10.11
CA VAL A 176 -11.83 13.34 9.73
C VAL A 176 -12.69 14.57 10.00
N CYS A 177 -12.63 15.14 11.21
CA CYS A 177 -13.39 16.36 11.55
C CYS A 177 -13.07 17.51 10.59
N SER A 178 -11.78 17.72 10.29
CA SER A 178 -11.33 18.74 9.34
C SER A 178 -11.90 18.50 7.93
N SER A 179 -11.86 17.25 7.45
CA SER A 179 -12.39 16.89 6.12
C SER A 179 -13.90 17.12 6.00
N LEU A 180 -14.63 16.92 7.09
CA LEU A 180 -16.07 17.14 7.18
C LEU A 180 -16.42 18.60 7.50
N LYS A 181 -15.42 19.49 7.65
CA LYS A 181 -15.56 20.89 8.08
C LYS A 181 -16.34 21.02 9.39
N LEU A 182 -16.24 20.01 10.26
CA LEU A 182 -16.84 20.03 11.58
C LEU A 182 -15.95 20.88 12.48
N LYS A 183 -16.53 21.92 13.06
CA LYS A 183 -15.93 22.64 14.18
C LYS A 183 -16.41 21.96 15.45
N ASP A 184 -15.51 21.81 16.41
CA ASP A 184 -15.84 21.33 17.75
C ASP A 184 -16.62 22.42 18.49
N THR A 185 -17.88 22.55 18.10
CA THR A 185 -18.78 23.59 18.55
C THR A 185 -20.15 22.98 18.72
N LYS A 186 -20.80 23.22 19.85
CA LYS A 186 -22.23 22.93 20.09
C LYS A 186 -23.19 23.69 19.14
N LYS A 187 -22.68 24.28 18.05
CA LYS A 187 -23.45 25.08 17.11
C LYS A 187 -23.90 24.20 15.95
N VAL A 188 -25.22 24.17 15.81
CA VAL A 188 -25.98 23.60 14.70
C VAL A 188 -25.39 24.07 13.36
N LEU A 189 -24.69 23.18 12.65
CA LEU A 189 -24.47 23.35 11.21
C LEU A 189 -25.56 22.53 10.50
N TYR A 190 -26.34 23.17 9.63
CA TYR A 190 -27.40 22.52 8.82
C TYR A 190 -28.59 21.92 9.58
N GLY A 191 -28.97 22.46 10.74
CA GLY A 191 -30.12 21.91 11.51
C GLY A 191 -29.80 20.63 12.29
N LEU A 192 -28.55 20.15 12.25
CA LEU A 192 -28.09 18.96 12.97
C LEU A 192 -27.20 19.37 14.15
N ASN A 193 -27.55 18.91 15.35
CA ASN A 193 -26.67 18.92 16.51
C ASN A 193 -25.72 17.73 16.41
N ILE A 194 -24.50 17.96 15.91
CA ILE A 194 -23.47 16.93 15.86
C ILE A 194 -22.58 17.10 17.11
N LEU A 195 -22.82 16.26 18.11
CA LEU A 195 -21.93 16.10 19.25
C LEU A 195 -20.88 15.04 18.89
N CYS A 196 -19.62 15.43 18.92
CA CYS A 196 -18.49 14.61 18.57
C CYS A 196 -17.81 14.11 19.85
N ASN A 197 -18.35 13.03 20.43
CA ASN A 197 -17.77 12.43 21.62
C ASN A 197 -16.65 11.45 21.22
N SER A 198 -15.51 11.50 21.91
CA SER A 198 -14.51 10.44 21.81
C SER A 198 -15.11 9.15 22.38
N ILE A 199 -14.84 8.00 21.78
CA ILE A 199 -15.35 6.69 22.26
C ILE A 199 -14.75 6.33 23.64
N ASN A 200 -13.73 7.06 24.10
CA ASN A 200 -13.04 6.82 25.36
C ASN A 200 -13.26 7.92 26.43
N GLU A 201 -14.32 8.73 26.30
CA GLU A 201 -14.79 9.65 27.35
C GLU A 201 -16.12 9.18 27.95
#